data_AF-A0A535I2S2-F1
#
_entry.id   AF-A0A535I2S2-F1
#
_cell.length_a   1.000
_cell.length_b   1.000
_cell.length_c   1.000
_cell.angle_alpha   90.00
_cell.angle_beta   90.00
_cell.angle_gamma   90.00
#
_symmetry.space_group_name_H-M   'P 1'
#
loop_
_entity.id
_entity.type
_entity.pdbx_description
1 polymer ?
#
loop_
_entity_poly.entity_id
_entity_poly.type
_entity_poly.pdbx_seq_one_letter_code
_entity_poly.pdbx_strand_id
1 'polypeptide(L)'
;MDVPRPPAIGHQTVVKQLRSVLFSEAILGAASVRPKGYNWVVLSLALGWLGPLLSRRATDPLPPSTLYLAITAADIRLFGKPSFSSLFEIGRWKKGTYRASVVPTGMGLRLDLDLERLGSVRLFGGRDVKQVFELVVQGART
;
A
#
# COMPACT_ATOMS: atom_id res chain seq x y z
N MET A 1 26.90 17.54 -8.55
CA MET A 1 25.95 18.42 -7.85
C MET A 1 24.67 17.62 -7.65
N ASP A 2 24.31 17.30 -6.41
CA ASP A 2 23.05 16.63 -6.10
C ASP A 2 21.90 17.59 -6.38
N VAL A 3 21.15 17.33 -7.45
CA VAL A 3 19.91 18.05 -7.72
C VAL A 3 18.95 17.70 -6.57
N PRO A 4 18.42 18.68 -5.81
CA PRO A 4 17.49 18.39 -4.74
C PRO A 4 16.26 17.72 -5.35
N ARG A 5 16.11 16.42 -5.10
CA ARG A 5 14.92 15.67 -5.52
C ARG A 5 13.72 16.28 -4.78
N PRO A 6 12.61 16.57 -5.48
CA PRO A 6 11.42 17.12 -4.83
C PRO A 6 11.00 16.22 -3.66
N PRO A 7 10.49 16.80 -2.56
CA PRO A 7 10.05 16.01 -1.42
C PRO A 7 8.95 15.05 -1.85
N ALA A 8 9.12 13.77 -1.52
CA ALA A 8 8.12 12.76 -1.81
C ALA A 8 6.84 13.04 -1.01
N ILE A 9 5.69 12.91 -1.67
CA ILE A 9 4.37 13.14 -1.09
C ILE A 9 4.00 11.98 -0.14
N GLY A 10 3.36 12.30 0.99
CA GLY A 10 2.86 11.32 1.95
C GLY A 10 3.75 11.14 3.18
N HIS A 11 3.81 9.92 3.72
CA HIS A 11 4.41 9.66 5.03
C HIS A 11 5.93 9.68 4.98
N GLN A 12 6.56 10.70 5.56
CA GLN A 12 8.01 10.86 5.56
C GLN A 12 8.76 9.69 6.22
N THR A 13 8.18 9.07 7.25
CA THR A 13 8.73 7.87 7.89
C THR A 13 8.77 6.68 6.92
N VAL A 14 7.73 6.52 6.10
CA VAL A 14 7.65 5.48 5.06
C VAL A 14 8.63 5.76 3.94
N VAL A 15 8.73 7.02 3.49
CA VAL A 15 9.73 7.44 2.48
C VAL A 15 11.15 7.10 2.93
N LYS A 16 11.51 7.42 4.19
CA LYS A 16 12.84 7.10 4.74
C LYS A 16 13.12 5.61 4.72
N GLN A 17 12.14 4.79 5.12
CA GLN A 17 12.30 3.33 5.10
C GLN A 17 12.41 2.79 3.67
N LEU A 18 11.58 3.27 2.74
CA LEU A 18 11.63 2.84 1.34
C LEU A 18 12.90 3.28 0.63
N ARG A 19 13.52 4.42 0.98
CA ARG A 19 14.82 4.82 0.42
C ARG A 19 15.94 3.82 0.72
N SER A 20 15.83 3.04 1.78
CA SER A 20 16.80 1.97 2.06
C SER A 20 16.72 0.80 1.07
N VAL A 21 15.57 0.65 0.39
CA VAL A 21 15.31 -0.43 -0.58
C VAL A 21 15.30 0.11 -2.01
N LEU A 22 14.82 1.33 -2.22
CA LEU A 22 14.71 2.04 -3.49
C LEU A 22 15.79 3.13 -3.60
N PHE A 23 17.06 2.73 -3.52
CA PHE A 23 18.19 3.67 -3.43
C PHE A 23 18.35 4.55 -4.69
N SER A 24 18.12 3.98 -5.87
CA SER A 24 18.35 4.61 -7.17
C SER A 24 17.14 5.37 -7.73
N GLU A 25 15.95 5.18 -7.15
CA GLU A 25 14.71 5.65 -7.77
C GLU A 25 14.13 6.89 -7.10
N ALA A 26 13.58 7.80 -7.91
CA ALA A 26 12.87 8.96 -7.40
C ALA A 26 11.48 8.54 -6.91
N ILE A 27 11.31 8.49 -5.59
CA ILE A 27 10.01 8.27 -4.95
C ILE A 27 9.20 9.57 -5.08
N LEU A 28 8.10 9.51 -5.83
CA LEU A 28 7.15 10.62 -5.98
C LEU A 28 6.17 10.68 -4.82
N GLY A 29 5.76 9.51 -4.33
CA GLY A 29 4.88 9.41 -3.17
C GLY A 29 5.04 8.09 -2.44
N ALA A 30 4.81 8.11 -1.13
CA ALA A 30 4.75 6.90 -0.34
C ALA A 30 3.76 7.00 0.82
N ALA A 31 3.05 5.91 1.09
CA ALA A 31 2.07 5.83 2.16
C ALA A 31 2.10 4.48 2.87
N SER A 32 1.74 4.52 4.15
CA SER A 32 1.40 3.31 4.90
C SER A 32 -0.08 3.02 4.69
N VAL A 33 -0.38 1.82 4.24
CA VAL A 33 -1.74 1.34 3.96
C VAL A 33 -1.96 -0.02 4.60
N ARG A 34 -3.21 -0.42 4.72
CA ARG A 34 -3.61 -1.71 5.31
C ARG A 34 -4.46 -2.47 4.30
N PRO A 35 -4.27 -3.79 4.14
CA PRO A 35 -5.13 -4.60 3.30
C PRO A 35 -6.52 -4.73 3.94
N LYS A 36 -7.52 -5.11 3.14
CA LYS A 36 -8.81 -5.53 3.69
C LYS A 36 -8.60 -6.63 4.73
N GLY A 37 -9.34 -6.55 5.84
CA GLY A 37 -9.29 -7.59 6.87
C GLY A 37 -8.17 -7.45 7.89
N TYR A 38 -7.25 -6.49 7.73
CA TYR A 38 -6.16 -6.26 8.70
C TYR A 38 -6.67 -6.12 10.14
N ASN A 39 -7.69 -5.28 10.37
CA ASN A 39 -8.24 -5.08 11.71
C ASN A 39 -8.85 -6.38 12.28
N TRP A 40 -9.52 -7.18 11.44
CA TRP A 40 -10.09 -8.47 11.87
C TRP A 40 -9.00 -9.46 12.25
N VAL A 41 -7.88 -9.49 11.52
CA VAL A 41 -6.73 -10.34 11.88
C VAL A 41 -6.09 -9.89 13.17
N VAL A 42 -5.89 -8.58 13.38
CA VAL A 42 -5.37 -8.05 14.64
C VAL A 42 -6.31 -8.37 15.81
N LEU A 43 -7.62 -8.19 15.64
CA LEU A 43 -8.63 -8.60 16.63
C LEU A 43 -8.62 -10.11 16.87
N SER A 44 -8.40 -10.92 15.83
CA SER A 44 -8.34 -12.37 15.95
C SER A 44 -7.17 -12.85 16.82
N LEU A 45 -6.03 -12.14 16.80
CA LEU A 45 -4.89 -12.41 17.68
C LEU A 45 -5.26 -12.17 19.16
N ALA A 46 -6.14 -11.21 19.44
CA ALA A 46 -6.65 -10.96 20.79
C ALA A 46 -7.74 -11.96 21.23
N LEU A 47 -8.44 -12.60 20.28
CA LEU A 47 -9.57 -13.51 20.52
C LEU A 47 -9.16 -15.01 20.58
N GLY A 48 -7.87 -15.32 20.41
CA GLY A 48 -7.33 -16.68 20.55
C GLY A 48 -7.95 -17.68 19.56
N TRP A 49 -8.44 -18.82 20.09
CA TRP A 49 -8.96 -19.96 19.34
C TRP A 49 -10.18 -19.70 18.43
N LEU A 50 -10.92 -18.60 18.62
CA LEU A 50 -12.02 -18.18 17.74
C LEU A 50 -11.55 -17.38 16.51
N GLY A 51 -10.28 -16.96 16.50
CA GLY A 51 -9.69 -16.16 15.43
C GLY A 51 -9.69 -16.78 14.02
N PRO A 52 -9.45 -18.10 13.84
CA PRO A 52 -9.44 -18.74 12.53
C PRO A 52 -10.78 -18.71 11.79
N LEU A 53 -11.91 -18.74 12.53
CA LEU A 53 -13.25 -18.74 11.94
C LEU A 53 -13.65 -17.36 11.40
N LEU A 54 -13.15 -16.29 12.02
CA LEU A 54 -13.41 -14.91 11.63
C LEU A 54 -12.48 -14.42 10.50
N SER A 55 -11.26 -14.95 10.43
CA SER A 55 -10.24 -14.53 9.45
C SER A 55 -10.36 -15.21 8.08
N ARG A 56 -11.01 -16.38 7.99
CA ARG A 56 -11.14 -17.18 6.75
C ARG A 56 -11.91 -16.50 5.62
N ARG A 57 -12.69 -15.44 5.90
CA ARG A 57 -13.46 -14.66 4.91
C ARG A 57 -12.85 -13.30 4.56
N ALA A 58 -11.69 -12.97 5.13
CA ALA A 58 -11.13 -11.62 5.06
C ALA A 58 -10.15 -11.40 3.89
N THR A 59 -9.74 -12.47 3.20
CA THR A 59 -8.54 -12.50 2.38
C THR A 59 -8.68 -11.80 1.03
N ASP A 60 -8.24 -10.55 0.99
CA ASP A 60 -7.46 -10.07 -0.17
C ASP A 60 -6.22 -10.98 -0.33
N PRO A 61 -5.61 -11.06 -1.53
CA PRO A 61 -4.38 -11.82 -1.78
C PRO A 61 -3.15 -11.26 -1.04
N LEU A 62 -3.34 -10.26 -0.18
CA LEU A 62 -2.28 -9.54 0.51
C LEU A 62 -2.03 -10.10 1.92
N PRO A 63 -0.78 -10.10 2.38
CA PRO A 63 -0.46 -10.49 3.75
C PRO A 63 -1.12 -9.53 4.74
N PRO A 64 -1.69 -10.01 5.86
CA PRO A 64 -2.37 -9.19 6.86
C PRO A 64 -1.36 -8.43 7.74
N SER A 65 -0.55 -7.58 7.10
CA SER A 65 0.51 -6.79 7.70
C SER A 65 0.36 -5.32 7.31
N THR A 66 1.17 -4.44 7.91
CA THR A 66 1.27 -3.06 7.41
C THR A 66 1.94 -3.09 6.04
N LEU A 67 1.35 -2.40 5.07
CA LEU A 67 1.85 -2.35 3.71
C LEU A 67 2.34 -0.96 3.39
N TYR A 68 3.43 -0.87 2.65
CA TYR A 68 3.93 0.39 2.13
C TYR A 68 3.71 0.46 0.63
N LEU A 69 2.96 1.47 0.23
CA LEU A 69 2.75 1.80 -1.17
C LEU A 69 3.80 2.84 -1.56
N ALA A 70 4.58 2.54 -2.58
CA ALA A 70 5.56 3.43 -3.17
C ALA A 70 5.16 3.77 -4.61
N ILE A 71 5.31 5.03 -5.00
CA ILE A 71 4.99 5.52 -6.33
C ILE A 71 6.24 6.15 -6.90
N THR A 72 6.66 5.65 -8.06
CA THR A 72 7.80 6.18 -8.81
C THR A 72 7.30 6.85 -10.08
N ALA A 73 8.21 7.36 -10.89
CA ALA A 73 7.85 7.90 -12.21
C ALA A 73 7.22 6.82 -13.12
N ALA A 74 7.74 5.59 -13.08
CA ALA A 74 7.40 4.53 -14.03
C ALA A 74 6.38 3.52 -13.50
N ASP A 75 6.32 3.31 -12.19
CA ASP A 75 5.55 2.21 -11.59
C ASP A 75 5.01 2.55 -10.19
N ILE A 76 4.10 1.69 -9.74
CA ILE A 76 3.71 1.55 -8.34
C ILE A 76 4.31 0.26 -7.79
N ARG A 77 4.71 0.29 -6.52
CA ARG A 77 5.24 -0.88 -5.81
C ARG A 77 4.56 -1.02 -4.48
N LEU A 78 4.27 -2.26 -4.11
CA LEU A 78 3.69 -2.59 -2.83
C LEU A 78 4.68 -3.43 -2.04
N PHE A 79 4.96 -3.01 -0.81
CA PHE A 79 5.85 -3.70 0.11
C PHE A 79 5.09 -4.17 1.33
N GLY A 80 5.42 -5.37 1.82
CA GLY A 80 5.00 -5.85 3.12
C GLY A 80 6.01 -5.46 4.20
N LYS A 81 5.51 -4.99 5.35
CA LYS A 81 6.32 -4.77 6.55
C LYS A 81 5.65 -5.39 7.79
N PRO A 82 5.95 -6.66 8.07
CA PRO A 82 5.70 -7.26 9.39
C PRO A 82 6.47 -6.54 10.49
N SER A 83 5.93 -6.51 11.71
CA SER A 83 6.49 -5.71 12.82
C SER A 83 7.94 -6.02 13.20
N PHE A 84 8.43 -7.23 12.90
CA PHE A 84 9.76 -7.70 13.29
C PHE A 84 10.64 -8.15 12.12
N SER A 85 10.26 -7.85 10.88
CA SER A 85 11.03 -8.26 9.70
C SER A 85 11.42 -7.08 8.82
N SER A 86 12.37 -7.32 7.92
CA SER A 86 12.69 -6.39 6.84
C SER A 86 11.50 -6.19 5.91
N LEU A 87 11.53 -5.06 5.20
CA LEU A 87 10.63 -4.80 4.08
C LEU A 87 10.85 -5.86 3.00
N PHE A 88 9.78 -6.39 2.44
CA PHE A 88 9.82 -7.25 1.26
C PHE A 88 8.87 -6.73 0.19
N GLU A 89 9.24 -6.87 -1.07
CA GLU A 89 8.40 -6.46 -2.19
C GLU A 89 7.32 -7.52 -2.44
N ILE A 90 6.05 -7.10 -2.47
CA ILE A 90 4.92 -7.95 -2.86
C ILE A 90 4.77 -7.95 -4.37
N GLY A 91 4.97 -6.79 -4.98
CA GLY A 91 4.93 -6.66 -6.42
C GLY A 91 5.13 -5.23 -6.90
N ARG A 92 5.32 -5.14 -8.22
CA ARG A 92 5.56 -3.92 -8.97
C ARG A 92 4.68 -3.93 -10.20
N TRP A 93 3.99 -2.83 -10.45
CA TRP A 93 3.10 -2.68 -11.59
C TRP A 93 3.39 -1.37 -12.30
N LYS A 94 3.58 -1.45 -13.62
CA LYS A 94 3.86 -0.27 -14.44
C LYS A 94 2.62 0.61 -14.52
N LYS A 95 2.82 1.92 -14.58
CA LYS A 95 1.71 2.85 -14.86
C LYS A 95 1.06 2.48 -16.19
N GLY A 96 -0.27 2.55 -16.22
CA GLY A 96 -1.10 2.13 -17.36
C GLY A 96 -1.34 0.62 -17.48
N THR A 97 -0.79 -0.22 -16.59
CA THR A 97 -1.08 -1.69 -16.61
C THR A 97 -2.06 -2.13 -15.53
N TYR A 98 -2.40 -1.27 -14.58
CA TYR A 98 -3.36 -1.54 -13.51
C TYR A 98 -4.56 -0.60 -13.58
N ARG A 99 -5.69 -1.01 -13.01
CA ARG A 99 -6.82 -0.10 -12.74
C ARG A 99 -6.79 0.32 -11.27
N ALA A 100 -7.18 1.56 -11.00
CA ALA A 100 -7.28 2.06 -9.64
C ALA A 100 -8.49 2.97 -9.49
N SER A 101 -9.19 2.85 -8.35
CA SER A 101 -10.23 3.78 -7.96
C SER A 101 -10.13 4.10 -6.47
N VAL A 102 -10.51 5.33 -6.12
CA VAL A 102 -10.50 5.79 -4.73
C VAL A 102 -11.93 5.98 -4.29
N VAL A 103 -12.27 5.34 -3.17
CA VAL A 103 -13.60 5.40 -2.57
C VAL A 103 -13.47 5.99 -1.17
N PRO A 104 -14.17 7.10 -0.87
CA PRO A 104 -14.23 7.60 0.50
C PRO A 104 -14.97 6.61 1.39
N THR A 105 -14.48 6.45 2.61
CA THR A 105 -15.11 5.61 3.65
C THR A 105 -15.35 6.44 4.89
N GLY A 106 -16.21 5.98 5.80
CA GLY A 106 -16.53 6.71 7.03
C GLY A 106 -15.29 7.06 7.88
N MET A 107 -14.23 6.25 7.82
CA MET A 107 -13.02 6.42 8.64
C MET A 107 -11.78 6.85 7.86
N GLY A 108 -11.85 7.03 6.54
CA GLY A 108 -10.66 7.31 5.72
C GLY A 108 -10.90 7.08 4.23
N LEU A 109 -9.88 6.61 3.53
CA LEU A 109 -9.92 6.35 2.10
C LEU A 109 -9.66 4.86 1.82
N ARG A 110 -10.38 4.32 0.85
CA ARG A 110 -10.13 3.02 0.27
C ARG A 110 -9.61 3.21 -1.14
N LEU A 111 -8.52 2.54 -1.48
CA LEU A 111 -7.97 2.42 -2.82
C LEU A 111 -8.25 0.99 -3.30
N ASP A 112 -9.13 0.88 -4.29
CA ASP A 112 -9.40 -0.38 -4.97
C ASP A 112 -8.44 -0.47 -6.16
N LEU A 113 -7.61 -1.51 -6.19
CA LEU A 113 -6.63 -1.76 -7.25
C LEU A 113 -6.97 -3.05 -7.97
N ASP A 114 -6.91 -3.04 -9.29
CA ASP A 114 -6.94 -4.26 -10.09
C ASP A 114 -5.57 -4.44 -10.75
N LEU A 115 -4.83 -5.42 -10.23
CA LEU A 115 -3.41 -5.60 -10.49
C LEU A 115 -3.21 -6.86 -11.33
N GLU A 116 -2.44 -6.74 -12.41
CA GLU A 116 -2.06 -7.90 -13.21
C GLU A 116 -1.38 -8.95 -12.32
N ARG A 117 -1.79 -10.23 -12.46
CA ARG A 117 -1.37 -11.40 -11.68
C ARG A 117 -1.83 -11.47 -10.23
N LEU A 118 -1.93 -10.34 -9.53
CA LEU A 118 -2.37 -10.33 -8.13
C LEU A 118 -3.91 -10.27 -8.02
N GLY A 119 -4.59 -9.76 -9.04
CA GLY A 119 -6.03 -9.59 -9.08
C GLY A 119 -6.50 -8.33 -8.35
N SER A 120 -7.78 -8.32 -7.96
CA SER A 120 -8.39 -7.19 -7.29
C SER A 120 -8.02 -7.14 -5.80
N VAL A 121 -7.56 -5.97 -5.37
CA VAL A 121 -6.95 -5.72 -4.07
C VAL A 121 -7.52 -4.43 -3.48
N ARG A 122 -7.75 -4.42 -2.16
CA ARG A 122 -8.28 -3.24 -1.47
C ARG A 122 -7.33 -2.77 -0.37
N LEU A 123 -6.87 -1.54 -0.53
CA LEU A 123 -5.96 -0.87 0.40
C LEU A 123 -6.71 0.23 1.14
N PHE A 124 -6.53 0.31 2.45
CA PHE A 124 -7.13 1.30 3.32
C PHE A 124 -6.07 2.21 3.90
N GLY A 125 -6.34 3.52 3.89
CA GLY A 125 -5.48 4.53 4.49
C GLY A 125 -6.30 5.66 5.13
N GLY A 126 -5.63 6.53 5.88
CA GLY A 126 -6.24 7.72 6.45
C GLY A 126 -6.57 8.78 5.38
N ARG A 127 -7.05 9.94 5.82
CA ARG A 127 -7.30 11.08 4.90
C ARG A 127 -6.02 11.76 4.44
N ASP A 128 -4.95 11.59 5.21
CA ASP A 128 -3.58 12.07 4.95
C ASP A 128 -2.91 11.39 3.75
N VAL A 129 -3.33 10.18 3.37
CA VAL A 129 -2.79 9.49 2.18
C VAL A 129 -3.49 9.87 0.87
N LYS A 130 -4.43 10.83 0.90
CA LYS A 130 -5.24 11.23 -0.26
C LYS A 130 -4.40 11.55 -1.50
N GLN A 131 -3.40 12.41 -1.34
CA GLN A 131 -2.52 12.83 -2.45
C GLN A 131 -1.73 11.65 -3.02
N VAL A 132 -1.33 10.70 -2.17
CA VAL A 132 -0.65 9.47 -2.62
C VAL A 132 -1.62 8.61 -3.44
N PHE A 133 -2.87 8.45 -2.99
CA PHE A 133 -3.87 7.68 -3.73
C PHE A 133 -4.24 8.33 -5.07
N GLU A 134 -4.33 9.65 -5.12
CA GLU A 134 -4.55 10.40 -6.37
C GLU A 134 -3.42 10.15 -7.38
N LEU A 135 -2.16 10.15 -6.94
CA LEU A 135 -1.02 9.79 -7.80
C LEU A 135 -1.12 8.37 -8.38
N VAL A 136 -1.66 7.42 -7.60
CA VAL A 136 -1.87 6.04 -8.09
C VAL A 136 -2.93 6.02 -9.17
N VAL A 137 -4.06 6.71 -8.97
CA VAL A 137 -5.15 6.80 -9.94
C VAL A 137 -4.71 7.51 -11.22
N GLN A 138 -3.93 8.59 -11.11
CA GLN A 138 -3.36 9.28 -12.26
C GLN A 138 -2.44 8.39 -13.10
N GLY A 139 -1.74 7.44 -12.45
CA GLY A 139 -0.91 6.45 -13.13
C GLY A 139 -1.67 5.21 -13.62
N ALA A 140 -2.96 5.09 -13.32
CA ALA A 140 -3.76 3.93 -13.68
C ALA A 140 -4.20 3.98 -15.15
N ARG A 141 -4.56 2.82 -15.68
CA ARG A 141 -5.24 2.69 -16.97
C ARG A 141 -6.68 3.14 -16.81
N THR A 142 -7.09 4.11 -17.64
CA THR A 142 -8.48 4.54 -17.81
C THR A 142 -9.36 3.41 -18.36
#